data_AF-A0A348WSN9-F1
#
_entry.id   AF-A0A348WSN9-F1
#
_cell.length_a   1.000
_cell.length_b   1.000
_cell.length_c   1.000
_cell.angle_alpha   90.00
_cell.angle_beta   90.00
_cell.angle_gamma   90.00
#
_symmetry.space_group_name_H-M   'P 1'
#
loop_
_entity.id
_entity.type
_entity.pdbx_description
1 polymer ?
#
loop_
_entity_poly.entity_id
_entity_poly.type
_entity_poly.pdbx_seq_one_letter_code
_entity_poly.pdbx_strand_id
1 'polypeptide(L)'
;MFYYKAIHKYQLDKNFEIKEIGVFDSQKKAAESIENVKNKPGFAEYRGYFFITKFFKLFKPALLNNIYWIDGFDTYYFNRKSNQICSDKEQEIMKYFSFLLIKICV
;
A
#
# COMPACT_ATOMS: atom_id res chain seq x y z
N MET A 1 6.73 9.45 -25.66
CA MET A 1 7.87 8.94 -24.87
C MET A 1 7.41 7.79 -23.99
N PHE A 2 8.25 6.79 -23.77
CA PHE A 2 7.93 5.69 -22.86
C PHE A 2 8.29 6.05 -21.42
N TYR A 3 7.44 5.63 -20.49
CA TYR A 3 7.61 5.78 -19.05
C TYR A 3 7.29 4.45 -18.37
N TYR A 4 7.67 4.34 -17.10
CA TYR A 4 7.50 3.15 -16.28
C TYR A 4 6.71 3.51 -15.03
N LYS A 5 5.61 2.81 -14.79
CA LYS A 5 4.79 3.00 -13.60
C LYS A 5 5.13 1.90 -12.60
N ALA A 6 5.47 2.27 -11.37
CA ALA A 6 5.55 1.33 -10.26
C ALA A 6 4.19 1.29 -9.56
N ILE A 7 3.62 0.10 -9.42
CA ILE A 7 2.32 -0.12 -8.80
C ILE A 7 2.41 -1.21 -7.74
N HIS A 8 1.57 -1.09 -6.72
CA HIS A 8 1.32 -2.12 -5.73
C HIS A 8 -0.13 -2.59 -5.90
N LYS A 9 -0.33 -3.87 -6.21
CA LYS A 9 -1.66 -4.44 -6.50
C LYS A 9 -1.88 -5.72 -5.74
N TYR A 10 -2.76 -5.70 -4.75
CA TYR A 10 -3.08 -6.82 -3.88
C TYR A 10 -4.60 -7.02 -3.80
N GLN A 11 -5.01 -8.20 -3.33
CA GLN A 11 -6.42 -8.52 -3.12
C GLN A 11 -6.77 -8.24 -1.67
N LEU A 12 -7.83 -7.47 -1.46
CA LEU A 12 -8.44 -7.21 -0.16
C LEU A 12 -9.89 -7.73 -0.20
N ASP A 13 -10.16 -8.75 0.59
CA ASP A 13 -11.40 -9.53 0.55
C ASP A 13 -11.77 -10.00 -0.88
N LYS A 14 -12.80 -9.39 -1.47
CA LYS A 14 -13.33 -9.71 -2.80
C LYS A 14 -12.91 -8.71 -3.88
N ASN A 15 -12.13 -7.70 -3.52
CA ASN A 15 -11.74 -6.59 -4.40
C ASN A 15 -10.22 -6.53 -4.58
N PHE A 16 -9.80 -5.90 -5.68
CA PHE A 16 -8.39 -5.57 -5.89
C PHE A 16 -8.15 -4.11 -5.54
N GLU A 17 -7.13 -3.88 -4.72
CA GLU A 17 -6.60 -2.55 -4.45
C GLU A 17 -5.40 -2.33 -5.39
N ILE A 18 -5.30 -1.14 -5.98
CA ILE A 18 -4.16 -0.74 -6.80
C ILE A 18 -3.68 0.61 -6.28
N LYS A 19 -2.42 0.67 -5.85
CA LYS A 19 -1.74 1.90 -5.42
C LYS A 19 -0.63 2.21 -6.40
N GLU A 20 -0.66 3.41 -6.97
CA GLU A 20 0.42 3.91 -7.82
C GLU A 20 1.52 4.51 -6.93
N ILE A 21 2.72 3.91 -6.98
CA ILE A 21 3.88 4.36 -6.19
C ILE A 21 4.52 5.57 -6.86
N GLY A 22 4.56 5.58 -8.20
CA GLY A 22 5.12 6.69 -8.97
C GLY A 22 5.28 6.36 -10.45
N VAL A 23 5.67 7.39 -11.21
CA VAL A 23 5.99 7.28 -12.64
C VAL A 23 7.44 7.67 -12.85
N PHE A 24 8.16 6.87 -13.64
CA PHE A 24 9.60 6.97 -13.81
C PHE A 24 9.98 7.00 -15.29
N ASP A 25 11.11 7.64 -15.60
CA ASP A 25 11.68 7.68 -16.95
C ASP A 25 12.39 6.37 -17.34
N SER A 26 12.65 5.50 -16.37
CA SER A 26 13.38 4.25 -16.59
C SER A 26 12.86 3.13 -15.69
N GLN A 27 12.98 1.90 -16.18
CA GLN A 27 12.62 0.70 -15.43
C GLN A 27 13.47 0.57 -14.16
N LYS A 28 14.75 0.97 -14.23
CA LYS A 28 15.69 0.93 -13.10
C LYS A 28 15.18 1.79 -11.93
N LYS A 29 14.84 3.06 -12.19
CA LYS A 29 14.30 3.94 -11.13
C LYS A 29 12.97 3.44 -10.57
N ALA A 30 12.12 2.85 -11.41
CA ALA A 30 10.88 2.22 -10.94
C ALA A 30 11.18 1.05 -9.98
N ALA A 31 12.16 0.20 -10.29
CA ALA A 31 12.57 -0.90 -9.42
C ALA A 31 13.19 -0.39 -8.10
N GLU A 32 14.07 0.61 -8.17
CA GLU A 32 14.64 1.26 -6.97
C GLU A 32 13.55 1.85 -6.07
N SER A 33 12.51 2.45 -6.66
CA SER A 33 11.39 2.98 -5.89
C SER A 33 10.61 1.90 -5.13
N ILE A 34 10.44 0.72 -5.72
CA ILE A 34 9.79 -0.43 -5.08
C ILE A 34 10.65 -0.92 -3.91
N GLU A 35 11.96 -1.06 -4.12
CA GLU A 35 12.89 -1.46 -3.06
C GLU A 35 12.88 -0.50 -1.87
N ASN A 36 12.72 0.81 -2.13
CA ASN A 36 12.64 1.83 -1.08
C ASN A 36 11.36 1.72 -0.23
N VAL A 37 10.24 1.29 -0.81
CA VAL A 37 8.94 1.30 -0.13
C VAL A 37 8.46 -0.07 0.34
N LYS A 38 8.98 -1.18 -0.19
CA LYS A 38 8.46 -2.54 0.08
C LYS A 38 8.46 -2.96 1.55
N ASN A 39 9.30 -2.33 2.37
CA ASN A 39 9.40 -2.60 3.81
C ASN A 39 8.72 -1.53 4.67
N LYS A 40 8.14 -0.49 4.06
CA LYS A 40 7.44 0.58 4.78
C LYS A 40 6.10 0.05 5.31
N PRO A 41 5.59 0.58 6.44
CA PRO A 41 4.43 0.03 7.14
C PRO A 41 3.22 -0.23 6.23
N GLY A 42 2.83 0.74 5.38
CA GLY A 42 1.66 0.56 4.50
C GLY A 42 1.86 -0.38 3.31
N PHE A 43 3.05 -0.95 3.12
CA PHE A 43 3.34 -1.92 2.06
C PHE A 43 3.82 -3.28 2.61
N ALA A 44 4.11 -3.33 3.91
CA ALA A 44 4.78 -4.45 4.56
C ALA A 44 3.92 -5.71 4.64
N GLU A 45 2.60 -5.58 4.58
CA GLU A 45 1.66 -6.70 4.62
C GLU A 45 1.61 -7.46 3.28
N TYR A 46 1.83 -6.76 2.17
CA TYR A 46 1.69 -7.30 0.81
C TYR A 46 2.99 -7.23 -0.01
N ARG A 47 4.15 -7.51 0.61
CA ARG A 47 5.49 -7.24 0.01
C ARG A 47 5.77 -7.87 -1.36
N GLY A 48 5.04 -8.91 -1.76
CA GLY A 48 5.19 -9.57 -3.05
C GLY A 48 4.40 -8.95 -4.20
N TYR A 49 3.54 -7.97 -3.93
CA TYR A 49 2.49 -7.53 -4.85
C TYR A 49 2.87 -6.24 -5.61
N PHE A 50 4.12 -6.16 -6.06
CA PHE A 50 4.64 -5.00 -6.81
C PHE A 50 4.83 -5.32 -8.29
N PHE A 51 4.47 -4.36 -9.15
CA PHE A 51 4.59 -4.50 -10.59
C PHE A 51 5.15 -3.23 -11.21
N ILE A 52 5.90 -3.40 -12.30
CA ILE A 52 6.35 -2.30 -13.15
C ILE A 52 5.66 -2.43 -14.50
N THR A 53 4.97 -1.39 -14.93
CA THR A 53 4.27 -1.36 -16.23
C THR A 53 4.87 -0.27 -17.11
N LYS A 54 5.28 -0.62 -18.33
CA LYS A 54 5.72 0.34 -19.35
C LYS A 54 4.50 0.93 -20.06
N PHE A 55 4.47 2.24 -20.24
CA PHE A 55 3.39 2.92 -20.94
C PHE A 55 3.89 4.11 -21.76
N PHE A 56 3.10 4.54 -22.75
CA PHE A 56 3.42 5.69 -23.60
C PHE A 56 2.62 6.93 -23.16
N LYS A 57 3.29 8.09 -23.12
CA LYS A 57 2.64 9.40 -22.98
C LYS A 57 3.25 10.39 -23.96
N LEU A 58 2.41 11.29 -24.50
CA LEU A 58 2.88 12.42 -25.30
C LEU A 58 3.52 13.51 -24.43
N PHE A 59 2.92 13.84 -23.30
CA PHE A 59 3.41 14.87 -22.38
C PHE A 59 4.19 14.30 -21.20
N LYS A 60 5.18 15.06 -20.72
CA LYS A 60 5.96 14.70 -19.53
C LYS A 60 5.03 14.66 -18.29
N PRO A 61 5.04 13.57 -17.50
CA PRO A 61 4.35 13.53 -16.21
C PRO A 61 4.86 14.62 -15.27
N ALA A 62 3.95 15.28 -14.54
CA ALA A 62 4.30 16.39 -13.64
C ALA A 62 5.24 15.95 -12.49
N LEU A 63 5.01 14.75 -11.94
CA LEU A 63 5.76 14.20 -10.81
C LEU A 63 6.67 13.03 -11.23
N LEU A 64 7.35 13.19 -12.37
CA LEU A 64 8.27 12.17 -12.88
C LEU A 64 9.43 11.91 -11.91
N ASN A 65 9.73 10.63 -11.68
CA ASN A 65 10.74 10.12 -10.76
C ASN A 65 10.51 10.42 -9.27
N ASN A 66 9.29 10.80 -8.89
CA ASN A 66 8.93 11.00 -7.49
C ASN A 66 8.07 9.83 -6.99
N ILE A 67 8.25 9.49 -5.72
CA ILE A 67 7.42 8.53 -5.00
C ILE A 67 6.26 9.28 -4.38
N TYR A 68 5.03 8.84 -4.63
CA TYR A 68 3.81 9.48 -4.13
C TYR A 68 3.49 9.10 -2.68
N TRP A 69 3.96 7.92 -2.23
CA TRP A 69 3.67 7.34 -0.91
C TRP A 69 4.98 7.00 -0.19
N ILE A 70 5.47 7.94 0.64
CA ILE A 70 6.80 7.83 1.27
C ILE A 70 6.80 6.79 2.40
N ASP A 71 5.73 6.72 3.19
CA ASP A 71 5.61 5.82 4.35
C ASP A 71 4.53 4.73 4.19
N GLY A 72 3.89 4.69 3.02
CA GLY A 72 2.79 3.78 2.73
C GLY A 72 1.43 4.47 2.72
N PHE A 73 0.38 3.66 2.82
CA PHE A 73 -1.01 4.07 2.91
C PHE A 73 -1.63 3.42 4.16
N ASP A 74 -2.53 4.12 4.84
CA ASP A 74 -3.40 3.51 5.84
C ASP A 74 -4.66 3.03 5.11
N THR A 75 -4.98 1.74 5.26
CA THR A 75 -6.23 1.18 4.75
C THR A 75 -7.28 1.27 5.85
N TYR A 76 -8.45 1.79 5.50
CA TYR A 76 -9.60 1.86 6.37
C TYR A 76 -10.73 1.02 5.77
N TYR A 77 -11.38 0.20 6.58
CA TYR A 77 -12.55 -0.56 6.17
C TYR A 77 -13.72 -0.28 7.11
N PHE A 78 -14.94 -0.41 6.59
CA PHE A 78 -16.13 -0.23 7.39
C PHE A 78 -16.55 -1.56 8.02
N ASN A 79 -16.45 -1.66 9.35
CA ASN A 79 -16.92 -2.83 10.07
C ASN A 79 -18.44 -2.75 10.25
N ARG A 80 -19.17 -3.56 9.49
CA ARG A 80 -20.64 -3.60 9.54
C ARG A 80 -21.21 -4.11 10.87
N LYS A 81 -20.44 -4.86 11.68
CA LYS A 81 -20.91 -5.36 12.97
C LYS A 81 -20.84 -4.29 14.07
N SER A 82 -19.78 -3.47 14.06
CA SER A 82 -19.60 -2.39 15.04
C SER A 82 -20.08 -1.03 14.53
N ASN A 83 -20.44 -0.91 13.25
CA ASN A 83 -20.86 0.32 12.59
C ASN A 83 -19.79 1.44 12.68
N GLN A 84 -18.51 1.05 12.59
CA GLN A 84 -17.35 1.94 12.73
C GLN A 84 -16.41 1.81 11.53
N ILE A 85 -15.71 2.90 11.22
CA ILE A 85 -14.55 2.87 10.32
C ILE A 85 -13.36 2.41 11.16
N CYS A 86 -12.73 1.31 10.76
CA CYS A 86 -11.57 0.75 11.43
C CYS A 86 -10.36 0.85 10.52
N SER A 87 -9.18 1.09 11.08
CA SER A 87 -7.92 0.92 10.36
C SER A 87 -7.34 -0.48 10.57
N ASP A 88 -6.54 -0.98 9.63
CA ASP A 88 -5.86 -2.27 9.77
C ASP A 88 -4.90 -2.28 10.98
N LYS A 89 -4.29 -1.13 11.31
CA LYS A 89 -3.48 -0.95 12.52
C LYS A 89 -4.29 -1.12 13.81
N GLU A 90 -5.53 -0.65 13.86
CA GLU A 90 -6.40 -0.82 15.04
C GLU A 90 -6.72 -2.29 15.28
N GLN A 91 -6.95 -3.11 14.24
CA GLN A 91 -7.12 -4.55 14.43
C GLN A 91 -5.87 -5.20 15.00
N GLU A 92 -4.69 -4.84 14.49
CA GLU A 92 -3.42 -5.40 14.96
C GLU A 92 -3.18 -5.05 16.43
N ILE A 93 -3.40 -3.79 16.80
CA ILE A 93 -3.37 -3.33 18.19
C ILE A 93 -4.40 -4.10 19.04
N MET A 94 -5.64 -4.23 18.57
CA MET A 94 -6.68 -4.99 19.28
C MET A 94 -6.34 -6.47 19.45
N LYS A 95 -5.59 -7.11 18.52
CA LYS A 95 -5.08 -8.47 18.72
C LYS A 95 -4.13 -8.54 19.91
N TYR A 96 -3.22 -7.58 20.07
CA TYR A 96 -2.33 -7.53 21.24
C TYR A 96 -3.09 -7.25 22.55
N PHE A 97 -4.11 -6.40 22.51
CA PHE A 97 -4.93 -6.08 23.70
C PHE A 97 -5.99 -7.14 24.02
N SER A 98 -6.37 -8.01 23.08
CA SER A 98 -7.32 -9.11 23.32
C SER A 98 -6.85 -10.08 24.41
N PHE A 99 -5.53 -10.24 24.56
CA PHE A 99 -4.93 -11.03 25.65
C PHE A 99 -5.13 -10.40 27.04
N LEU A 100 -5.29 -9.08 27.13
CA LEU A 100 -5.59 -8.37 28.38
C LEU A 100 -7.07 -8.46 28.76
N LEU A 101 -7.98 -8.53 27.76
CA LEU A 101 -9.42 -8.67 27.99
C LEU A 101 -9.82 -10.08 28.45
N ILE A 102 -9.00 -11.11 28.23
CA ILE A 102 -9.24 -12.48 28.74
C ILE A 102 -8.95 -12.61 30.24
N LYS A 103 -8.26 -11.65 30.88
CA LYS A 103 -7.90 -11.72 32.30
C LYS A 103 -8.82 -10.97 33.27
N ILE A 104 -9.93 -10.40 32.81
CA ILE A 104 -10.95 -9.80 33.70
C ILE A 104 -12.26 -10.58 33.57
N CYS A 105 -12.23 -11.83 34.01
CA CYS A 105 -13.39 -12.51 34.59
C CYS A 105 -12.99 -12.91 36.01
N VAL A 106 -13.31 -12.06 36.98
CA VAL A 106 -13.42 -12.42 38.40
C VAL A 106 -14.88 -12.20 38.79
#